data_AF-A0A259P4K0-F1
#
_entry.id   AF-A0A259P4K0-F1
#
_cell.length_a   1.000
_cell.length_b   1.000
_cell.length_c   1.000
_cell.angle_alpha   90.00
_cell.angle_beta   90.00
_cell.angle_gamma   90.00
#
_symmetry.space_group_name_H-M   'P 1'
#
loop_
_entity.id
_entity.type
_entity.pdbx_description
1 polymer ?
#
loop_
_entity_poly.entity_id
_entity_poly.type
_entity_poly.pdbx_seq_one_letter_code
_entity_poly.pdbx_strand_id
1 'polypeptide(L)'
;MERINAQFHLEKNGYANHAEWKEDWQASRNNQFYVLGSKDETTGCQGCTITECETGFVLRLRLPDSLITDNKHISIPIELAYGSEAVRQALKNKQAISYRFMCDEKGWRVFISTDAIQKSSMTHKEYGAIGVDVNEHHLAVTETDRFGNPINSLSIPLSTYGKSSDQSKAIIGDAVKMLMDFVHGKQKPVVLELLDFRTKKANLEGQSAKRARQLSSFAYHHILSVIKARCFDSGIECIDVNPAYTSVIGKCKFMNRYGLSSHQAAACSIARRGLRLSERPNRHDSLASSLPAWNRNEHVLSFWRKVATSKTVHVALSLLSNPQSSGARKPAIVMQARNDMAGKPCHVSQKNCSSGEILA
;
A
#
# COMPACT_ATOMS: atom_id res chain seq x y z
N MET A 1 3.84 -9.91 -27.33
CA MET A 1 4.78 -9.81 -28.47
C MET A 1 5.42 -11.16 -28.81
N GLU A 2 5.53 -12.11 -27.87
CA GLU A 2 6.16 -13.41 -28.15
C GLU A 2 5.39 -14.31 -29.12
N ARG A 3 4.05 -14.44 -28.99
CA ARG A 3 3.27 -15.41 -29.78
C ARG A 3 3.19 -15.11 -31.29
N ILE A 4 3.27 -13.84 -31.71
CA ILE A 4 3.25 -13.52 -33.16
C ILE A 4 4.56 -13.94 -33.84
N ASN A 5 5.69 -13.92 -33.12
CA ASN A 5 6.99 -14.29 -33.66
C ASN A 5 7.20 -15.81 -33.68
N ALA A 6 6.33 -16.58 -33.01
CA ALA A 6 6.39 -18.04 -33.01
C ALA A 6 6.12 -18.67 -34.38
N GLN A 7 5.45 -17.94 -35.30
CA GLN A 7 5.21 -18.39 -36.68
C GLN A 7 6.49 -18.71 -37.46
N PHE A 8 7.62 -18.08 -37.11
CA PHE A 8 8.90 -18.25 -37.80
C PHE A 8 9.68 -19.50 -37.35
N HIS A 9 9.31 -20.10 -36.21
CA HIS A 9 10.00 -21.27 -35.64
C HIS A 9 9.01 -22.22 -34.95
N LEU A 10 8.13 -22.87 -35.73
CA LEU A 10 6.99 -23.65 -35.21
C LEU A 10 7.41 -24.78 -34.24
N GLU A 11 8.31 -25.67 -34.66
CA GLU A 11 8.76 -26.81 -33.85
C GLU A 11 9.39 -26.37 -32.52
N LYS A 12 10.22 -25.32 -32.55
CA LYS A 12 10.86 -24.77 -31.34
C LYS A 12 9.86 -24.19 -30.34
N ASN A 13 8.71 -23.74 -30.84
CA ASN A 13 7.62 -23.19 -30.02
C ASN A 13 6.52 -24.22 -29.73
N GLY A 14 6.71 -25.49 -30.11
CA GLY A 14 5.79 -26.58 -29.80
C GLY A 14 4.56 -26.67 -30.70
N TYR A 15 4.58 -26.04 -31.89
CA TYR A 15 3.48 -26.16 -32.86
C TYR A 15 3.83 -27.18 -33.94
N ALA A 16 2.91 -28.09 -34.25
CA ALA A 16 3.06 -29.09 -35.31
C ALA A 16 2.90 -28.48 -36.71
N ASN A 17 2.09 -27.43 -36.83
CA ASN A 17 1.87 -26.74 -38.10
C ASN A 17 1.44 -25.28 -37.90
N HIS A 18 1.39 -24.54 -39.00
CA HIS A 18 1.03 -23.12 -38.98
C HIS A 18 -0.45 -22.89 -38.64
N ALA A 19 -1.34 -23.86 -38.89
CA ALA A 19 -2.76 -23.72 -38.54
C ALA A 19 -2.95 -23.75 -37.02
N GLU A 20 -2.27 -24.65 -36.32
CA GLU A 20 -2.26 -24.75 -34.87
C GLU A 20 -1.73 -23.46 -34.21
N TRP A 21 -0.60 -22.94 -34.73
CA TRP A 21 -0.09 -21.64 -34.28
C TRP A 21 -1.11 -20.51 -34.51
N LYS A 22 -1.74 -20.48 -35.69
CA LYS A 22 -2.69 -19.43 -36.05
C LYS A 22 -3.91 -19.46 -35.14
N GLU A 23 -4.42 -20.65 -34.83
CA GLU A 23 -5.53 -20.84 -33.90
C GLU A 23 -5.16 -20.36 -32.49
N ASP A 24 -4.01 -20.77 -31.95
CA ASP A 24 -3.55 -20.30 -30.63
C ASP A 24 -3.31 -18.79 -30.59
N TRP A 25 -2.71 -18.23 -31.64
CA TRP A 25 -2.50 -16.78 -31.75
C TRP A 25 -3.83 -16.02 -31.83
N GLN A 26 -4.79 -16.50 -32.62
CA GLN A 26 -6.12 -15.90 -32.72
C GLN A 26 -6.89 -16.01 -31.41
N ALA A 27 -6.87 -17.17 -30.75
CA ALA A 27 -7.48 -17.37 -29.45
C ALA A 27 -6.89 -16.41 -28.41
N SER A 28 -5.56 -16.32 -28.33
CA SER A 28 -4.88 -15.41 -27.41
C SER A 28 -5.10 -13.93 -27.73
N ARG A 29 -5.34 -13.56 -29.00
CA ARG A 29 -5.58 -12.18 -29.40
C ARG A 29 -7.04 -11.77 -29.17
N ASN A 30 -7.96 -12.66 -29.48
CA ASN A 30 -9.40 -12.39 -29.48
C ASN A 30 -10.06 -12.67 -28.13
N ASN A 31 -9.31 -13.18 -27.14
CA ASN A 31 -9.81 -13.41 -25.79
C ASN A 31 -10.08 -12.12 -25.01
N GLN A 32 -9.74 -10.93 -25.52
CA GLN A 32 -10.08 -9.68 -24.84
C GLN A 32 -10.36 -8.54 -25.81
N PHE A 33 -11.20 -7.61 -25.37
CA PHE A 33 -11.36 -6.32 -26.03
C PHE A 33 -11.67 -5.23 -24.99
N TYR A 34 -11.41 -3.98 -25.35
CA TYR A 34 -11.55 -2.84 -24.48
C TYR A 34 -12.43 -1.78 -25.10
N VAL A 35 -13.40 -1.30 -24.33
CA VAL A 35 -14.30 -0.21 -24.69
C VAL A 35 -13.97 0.97 -23.79
N LEU A 36 -13.31 1.97 -24.38
CA LEU A 36 -12.85 3.15 -23.66
C LEU A 36 -14.04 4.05 -23.31
N GLY A 37 -14.11 4.49 -22.06
CA GLY A 37 -15.04 5.49 -21.60
C GLY A 37 -14.57 6.90 -21.90
N SER A 38 -15.52 7.82 -22.04
CA SER A 38 -15.27 9.25 -22.20
C SER A 38 -16.21 10.06 -21.31
N LYS A 39 -15.71 11.17 -20.75
CA LYS A 39 -16.51 12.09 -19.93
C LYS A 39 -17.51 12.89 -20.75
N ASP A 40 -17.24 13.04 -22.05
CA ASP A 40 -18.09 13.81 -22.96
C ASP A 40 -19.36 13.04 -23.36
N GLU A 41 -19.44 11.76 -23.01
CA GLU A 41 -20.58 10.89 -23.30
C GLU A 41 -21.57 10.88 -22.13
N THR A 42 -22.87 11.01 -22.46
CA THR A 42 -23.98 11.13 -21.49
C THR A 42 -24.05 10.00 -20.45
N THR A 43 -23.48 8.83 -20.79
CA THR A 43 -23.41 7.62 -19.95
C THR A 43 -21.99 7.12 -19.74
N GLY A 44 -20.98 7.98 -19.91
CA GLY A 44 -19.57 7.68 -19.63
C GLY A 44 -18.86 6.79 -20.66
N CYS A 45 -19.58 6.24 -21.65
CA CYS A 45 -19.04 5.48 -22.78
C CYS A 45 -20.11 5.27 -23.86
N GLN A 46 -19.74 5.47 -25.14
CA GLN A 46 -20.64 5.30 -26.28
C GLN A 46 -20.79 3.83 -26.70
N GLY A 47 -19.70 3.06 -26.59
CA GLY A 47 -19.65 1.67 -27.08
C GLY A 47 -20.25 0.65 -26.12
N CYS A 48 -20.33 0.97 -24.83
CA CYS A 48 -20.91 0.11 -23.81
C CYS A 48 -21.47 0.97 -22.69
N THR A 49 -22.68 0.67 -22.22
CA THR A 49 -23.29 1.39 -21.08
C THR A 49 -23.71 0.41 -20.01
N ILE A 50 -23.64 0.82 -18.75
CA ILE A 50 -24.10 0.03 -17.61
C ILE A 50 -25.33 0.68 -17.00
N THR A 51 -26.34 -0.13 -16.71
CA THR A 51 -27.56 0.30 -16.02
C THR A 51 -27.80 -0.60 -14.81
N GLU A 52 -28.25 -0.03 -13.70
CA GLU A 52 -28.64 -0.79 -12.51
C GLU A 52 -30.09 -1.30 -12.66
N CYS A 53 -30.32 -2.53 -12.25
CA CYS A 53 -31.62 -3.20 -12.21
C CYS A 53 -31.87 -3.78 -10.81
N GLU A 54 -33.08 -4.25 -10.52
CA GLU A 54 -33.45 -4.74 -9.19
C GLU A 54 -32.54 -5.86 -8.65
N THR A 55 -32.02 -6.72 -9.53
CA THR A 55 -31.22 -7.90 -9.18
C THR A 55 -29.73 -7.77 -9.51
N GLY A 56 -29.25 -6.61 -9.99
CA GLY A 56 -27.85 -6.45 -10.40
C GLY A 56 -27.63 -5.34 -11.43
N PHE A 57 -26.79 -5.61 -12.43
CA PHE A 57 -26.50 -4.64 -13.48
C PHE A 57 -26.68 -5.26 -14.86
N VAL A 58 -27.01 -4.44 -15.85
CA VAL A 58 -27.07 -4.84 -17.25
C VAL A 58 -26.12 -3.97 -18.06
N LEU A 59 -25.23 -4.62 -18.80
CA LEU A 59 -24.41 -3.96 -19.81
C LEU A 59 -25.15 -3.95 -21.14
N ARG A 60 -25.16 -2.80 -21.80
CA ARG A 60 -25.62 -2.65 -23.18
C ARG A 60 -24.41 -2.36 -24.05
N LEU A 61 -23.91 -3.38 -24.74
CA LEU A 61 -22.75 -3.31 -25.62
C LEU A 61 -23.20 -3.08 -27.06
N ARG A 62 -22.61 -2.10 -27.74
CA ARG A 62 -22.83 -1.84 -29.17
C ARG A 62 -22.05 -2.84 -30.01
N LEU A 63 -22.73 -3.44 -30.99
CA LEU A 63 -22.11 -4.32 -31.97
C LEU A 63 -21.44 -3.51 -33.10
N PRO A 64 -20.31 -3.98 -33.64
CA PRO A 64 -19.79 -3.51 -34.92
C PRO A 64 -20.82 -3.70 -36.03
N ASP A 65 -20.85 -2.77 -37.00
CA ASP A 65 -21.87 -2.76 -38.06
C ASP A 65 -21.95 -4.07 -38.87
N SER A 66 -20.83 -4.78 -39.00
CA SER A 66 -20.75 -6.08 -39.68
C SER A 66 -21.45 -7.24 -38.95
N LEU A 67 -21.78 -7.08 -37.66
CA LEU A 67 -22.44 -8.09 -36.83
C LEU A 67 -23.90 -7.74 -36.52
N ILE A 68 -24.40 -6.61 -37.03
CA ILE A 68 -25.77 -6.18 -36.81
C ILE A 68 -26.69 -6.98 -37.71
N THR A 69 -27.56 -7.80 -37.11
CA THR A 69 -28.69 -8.42 -37.81
C THR A 69 -29.93 -7.55 -37.63
N ASP A 70 -30.51 -7.54 -36.43
CA ASP A 70 -31.77 -6.83 -36.13
C ASP A 70 -31.58 -5.72 -35.08
N ASN A 71 -30.66 -5.93 -34.13
CA ASN A 71 -30.39 -4.99 -33.05
C ASN A 71 -28.92 -4.56 -33.04
N LYS A 72 -28.69 -3.27 -32.90
CA LYS A 72 -27.34 -2.67 -32.84
C LYS A 72 -26.64 -2.93 -31.50
N HIS A 73 -27.37 -3.42 -30.51
CA HIS A 73 -26.85 -3.64 -29.16
C HIS A 73 -27.23 -5.02 -28.64
N ILE A 74 -26.36 -5.55 -27.78
CA ILE A 74 -26.64 -6.72 -26.95
C ILE A 74 -26.74 -6.29 -25.49
N SER A 75 -27.64 -6.95 -24.76
CA SER A 75 -27.81 -6.76 -23.32
C SER A 75 -27.24 -7.95 -22.58
N ILE A 76 -26.31 -7.70 -21.66
CA ILE A 76 -25.60 -8.71 -20.90
C ILE A 76 -25.87 -8.45 -19.41
N PRO A 77 -26.68 -9.30 -18.73
CA PRO A 77 -26.81 -9.21 -17.29
C PRO A 77 -25.48 -9.58 -16.63
N ILE A 78 -25.07 -8.80 -15.64
CA ILE A 78 -23.85 -9.03 -14.88
C ILE A 78 -24.11 -8.88 -13.39
N GLU A 79 -23.34 -9.64 -12.61
CA GLU A 79 -23.25 -9.48 -11.17
C GLU A 79 -21.86 -8.96 -10.81
N LEU A 80 -21.82 -7.92 -9.97
CA LEU A 80 -20.58 -7.33 -9.48
C LEU A 80 -20.33 -7.80 -8.06
N ALA A 81 -19.45 -8.78 -7.90
CA ALA A 81 -19.02 -9.25 -6.57
C ALA A 81 -18.37 -8.12 -5.72
N TYR A 82 -17.75 -7.14 -6.38
CA TYR A 82 -17.09 -6.00 -5.74
C TYR A 82 -17.28 -4.72 -6.58
N GLY A 83 -17.25 -3.57 -5.92
CA GLY A 83 -17.21 -2.26 -6.60
C GLY A 83 -18.56 -1.76 -7.14
N SER A 84 -19.67 -2.41 -6.79
CA SER A 84 -21.02 -1.96 -7.15
C SER A 84 -21.28 -0.51 -6.73
N GLU A 85 -20.88 -0.15 -5.51
CA GLU A 85 -21.00 1.22 -5.01
C GLU A 85 -20.17 2.22 -5.82
N ALA A 86 -18.95 1.86 -6.21
CA ALA A 86 -18.11 2.73 -7.04
C ALA A 86 -18.75 2.97 -8.42
N VAL A 87 -19.35 1.94 -9.01
CA VAL A 87 -20.09 2.02 -10.28
C VAL A 87 -21.32 2.92 -10.13
N ARG A 88 -22.13 2.75 -9.07
CA ARG A 88 -23.28 3.62 -8.81
C ARG A 88 -22.89 5.08 -8.68
N GLN A 89 -21.82 5.36 -7.94
CA GLN A 89 -21.34 6.72 -7.76
C GLN A 89 -20.79 7.30 -9.07
N ALA A 90 -20.10 6.49 -9.88
CA ALA A 90 -19.63 6.91 -11.19
C ALA A 90 -20.79 7.28 -12.13
N LEU A 91 -21.86 6.48 -12.14
CA LEU A 91 -23.09 6.77 -12.87
C LEU A 91 -23.73 8.08 -12.38
N LYS A 92 -23.88 8.25 -11.06
CA LYS A 92 -24.44 9.46 -10.45
C LYS A 92 -23.64 10.72 -10.79
N ASN A 93 -22.31 10.60 -10.78
CA ASN A 93 -21.38 11.71 -11.06
C ASN A 93 -21.09 11.89 -12.56
N LYS A 94 -21.70 11.09 -13.44
CA LYS A 94 -21.45 11.10 -14.89
C LYS A 94 -19.96 10.98 -15.24
N GLN A 95 -19.25 10.11 -14.53
CA GLN A 95 -17.84 9.84 -14.79
C GLN A 95 -17.66 8.98 -16.05
N ALA A 96 -16.48 9.04 -16.66
CA ALA A 96 -16.09 8.09 -17.69
C ALA A 96 -16.02 6.67 -17.10
N ILE A 97 -16.60 5.70 -17.80
CA ILE A 97 -16.58 4.28 -17.40
C ILE A 97 -16.05 3.47 -18.57
N SER A 98 -14.96 2.75 -18.35
CA SER A 98 -14.37 1.88 -19.36
C SER A 98 -14.59 0.42 -19.03
N TYR A 99 -14.71 -0.41 -20.06
CA TYR A 99 -15.04 -1.83 -19.93
C TYR A 99 -13.98 -2.67 -20.65
N ARG A 100 -13.35 -3.58 -19.93
CA ARG A 100 -12.46 -4.59 -20.52
C ARG A 100 -13.10 -5.95 -20.40
N PHE A 101 -13.50 -6.51 -21.52
CA PHE A 101 -14.00 -7.88 -21.59
C PHE A 101 -12.81 -8.81 -21.79
N MET A 102 -12.76 -9.89 -21.03
CA MET A 102 -11.68 -10.86 -21.05
C MET A 102 -12.24 -12.26 -20.82
N CYS A 103 -11.93 -13.16 -21.73
CA CYS A 103 -12.25 -14.57 -21.66
C CYS A 103 -11.02 -15.33 -21.14
N ASP A 104 -11.20 -16.10 -20.07
CA ASP A 104 -10.22 -17.07 -19.59
C ASP A 104 -10.84 -18.48 -19.58
N GLU A 105 -10.14 -19.48 -19.03
CA GLU A 105 -10.59 -20.87 -18.95
C GLU A 105 -11.94 -21.04 -18.22
N LYS A 106 -12.35 -20.06 -17.40
CA LYS A 106 -13.62 -20.08 -16.67
C LYS A 106 -14.73 -19.27 -17.37
N GLY A 107 -14.44 -18.69 -18.54
CA GLY A 107 -15.37 -17.92 -19.35
C GLY A 107 -15.11 -16.41 -19.34
N TRP A 108 -16.10 -15.65 -19.79
CA TRP A 108 -16.02 -14.20 -19.93
C TRP A 108 -16.16 -13.47 -18.59
N ARG A 109 -15.30 -12.48 -18.38
CA ARG A 109 -15.38 -11.49 -17.30
C ARG A 109 -15.31 -10.09 -17.87
N VAL A 110 -15.93 -9.15 -17.16
CA VAL A 110 -15.82 -7.73 -17.45
C VAL A 110 -15.11 -7.02 -16.30
N PHE A 111 -14.08 -6.25 -16.63
CA PHE A 111 -13.44 -5.33 -15.70
C PHE A 111 -13.97 -3.93 -15.99
N ILE A 112 -14.56 -3.30 -14.98
CA ILE A 112 -15.08 -1.94 -15.08
C ILE A 112 -14.10 -1.00 -14.40
N SER A 113 -13.74 0.09 -15.07
CA SER A 113 -12.79 1.07 -14.56
C SER A 113 -13.38 2.47 -14.66
N THR A 114 -13.26 3.24 -13.59
CA THR A 114 -13.75 4.62 -13.49
C THR A 114 -12.86 5.41 -12.52
N ASP A 115 -13.02 6.74 -12.51
CA ASP A 115 -12.24 7.62 -11.64
C ASP A 115 -12.61 7.35 -10.17
N ALA A 116 -11.60 7.00 -9.36
CA ALA A 116 -11.82 6.79 -7.94
C ALA A 116 -12.24 8.11 -7.26
N ILE A 117 -13.37 8.08 -6.55
CA ILE A 117 -13.85 9.26 -5.83
C ILE A 117 -13.03 9.41 -4.56
N GLN A 118 -12.19 10.43 -4.54
CA GLN A 118 -11.42 10.77 -3.36
C GLN A 118 -12.37 11.28 -2.27
N LYS A 119 -12.45 10.57 -1.14
CA LYS A 119 -13.06 11.14 0.07
C LYS A 119 -12.26 12.38 0.47
N SER A 120 -12.94 13.46 0.83
CA SER A 120 -12.29 14.67 1.35
C SER A 120 -11.31 14.31 2.46
N SER A 121 -10.07 14.82 2.39
CA SER A 121 -9.04 14.51 3.38
C SER A 121 -9.51 14.93 4.78
N MET A 122 -9.62 13.97 5.69
CA MET A 122 -10.08 14.17 7.07
C MET A 122 -8.91 14.29 8.06
N THR A 123 -7.70 14.58 7.58
CA THR A 123 -6.48 14.56 8.40
C THR A 123 -5.88 15.94 8.59
N HIS A 124 -5.37 16.21 9.78
CA HIS A 124 -4.80 17.49 10.18
C HIS A 124 -3.39 17.31 10.78
N LYS A 125 -2.39 17.96 10.18
CA LYS A 125 -1.00 17.95 10.69
C LYS A 125 -0.88 18.57 12.09
N GLU A 126 -1.83 19.42 12.45
CA GLU A 126 -1.93 20.05 13.77
C GLU A 126 -2.22 19.06 14.92
N TYR A 127 -2.68 17.85 14.60
CA TYR A 127 -2.85 16.78 15.59
C TYR A 127 -1.61 15.90 15.72
N GLY A 128 -0.67 16.02 14.78
CA GLY A 128 0.53 15.18 14.67
C GLY A 128 0.49 14.32 13.41
N ALA A 129 1.25 13.22 13.40
CA ALA A 129 1.37 12.33 12.24
C ALA A 129 1.58 10.88 12.70
N ILE A 130 1.33 9.93 11.80
CA ILE A 130 1.62 8.51 12.02
C ILE A 130 2.68 8.08 11.02
N GLY A 131 3.89 7.83 11.49
CA GLY A 131 4.97 7.32 10.66
C GLY A 131 4.96 5.81 10.61
N VAL A 132 5.28 5.24 9.44
CA VAL A 132 5.39 3.79 9.25
C VAL A 132 6.75 3.45 8.67
N ASP A 133 7.51 2.63 9.40
CA ASP A 133 8.76 2.01 8.95
C ASP A 133 8.49 0.56 8.52
N VAL A 134 8.70 0.26 7.23
CA VAL A 134 8.40 -1.04 6.63
C VAL A 134 9.64 -1.94 6.71
N ASN A 135 9.54 -3.05 7.44
CA ASN A 135 10.63 -4.02 7.63
C ASN A 135 10.25 -5.42 7.13
N GLU A 136 11.23 -6.33 7.10
CA GLU A 136 11.08 -7.71 6.58
C GLU A 136 10.01 -8.54 7.30
N HIS A 137 9.83 -8.30 8.60
CA HIS A 137 8.96 -9.12 9.46
C HIS A 137 7.78 -8.35 10.04
N HIS A 138 7.78 -7.02 9.97
CA HIS A 138 6.73 -6.19 10.57
C HIS A 138 6.69 -4.78 9.99
N LEU A 139 5.55 -4.11 10.15
CA LEU A 139 5.42 -2.66 10.03
C LEU A 139 5.60 -2.06 11.43
N ALA A 140 6.61 -1.23 11.62
CA ALA A 140 6.74 -0.44 12.84
C ALA A 140 5.99 0.87 12.67
N VAL A 141 5.06 1.15 13.57
CA VAL A 141 4.17 2.30 13.49
C VAL A 141 4.38 3.16 14.71
N THR A 142 4.57 4.46 14.50
CA THR A 142 4.68 5.44 15.61
C THR A 142 3.79 6.64 15.32
N GLU A 143 2.88 6.89 16.23
CA GLU A 143 2.05 8.09 16.27
C GLU A 143 2.76 9.20 17.06
N THR A 144 2.72 10.42 16.55
CA THR A 144 3.23 11.60 17.24
C THR A 144 2.15 12.63 17.57
N ASP A 145 2.45 13.51 18.51
CA ASP A 145 1.75 14.78 18.70
C ASP A 145 2.16 15.80 17.63
N ARG A 146 1.59 17.01 17.71
CA ARG A 146 1.89 18.15 16.84
C ARG A 146 3.34 18.65 16.92
N PHE A 147 4.04 18.36 18.00
CA PHE A 147 5.45 18.71 18.23
C PHE A 147 6.39 17.58 17.82
N GLY A 148 5.84 16.46 17.34
CA GLY A 148 6.58 15.29 16.91
C GLY A 148 7.13 14.45 18.06
N ASN A 149 6.54 14.53 19.26
CA ASN A 149 6.82 13.59 20.34
C ASN A 149 5.97 12.34 20.15
N PRO A 150 6.53 11.13 20.31
CA PRO A 150 5.76 9.89 20.19
C PRO A 150 4.71 9.80 21.31
N ILE A 151 3.47 9.46 20.93
CA ILE A 151 2.34 9.24 21.85
C ILE A 151 2.08 7.73 21.98
N ASN A 152 2.09 7.02 20.85
CA ASN A 152 1.76 5.59 20.79
C ASN A 152 2.61 4.93 19.70
N SER A 153 2.94 3.65 19.88
CA SER A 153 3.67 2.88 18.89
C SER A 153 3.30 1.40 18.97
N LEU A 154 3.38 0.71 17.83
CA LEU A 154 3.15 -0.72 17.75
C LEU A 154 3.96 -1.36 16.61
N SER A 155 4.03 -2.68 16.62
CA SER A 155 4.64 -3.47 15.56
C SER A 155 3.60 -4.43 14.99
N ILE A 156 3.26 -4.28 13.72
CA ILE A 156 2.29 -5.12 13.01
C ILE A 156 3.04 -6.24 12.31
N PRO A 157 2.80 -7.52 12.63
CA PRO A 157 3.45 -8.63 11.94
C PRO A 157 3.20 -8.62 10.43
N LEU A 158 4.26 -8.82 9.64
CA LEU A 158 4.23 -8.77 8.18
C LEU A 158 5.40 -9.60 7.63
N SER A 159 5.40 -10.91 7.84
CA SER A 159 6.45 -11.78 7.29
C SER A 159 5.96 -12.51 6.03
N THR A 160 6.52 -12.13 4.88
CA THR A 160 6.23 -12.75 3.58
C THR A 160 7.28 -13.79 3.18
N TYR A 161 8.29 -14.04 4.02
CA TYR A 161 9.37 -14.97 3.71
C TYR A 161 8.86 -16.41 3.58
N GLY A 162 9.24 -17.07 2.49
CA GLY A 162 8.82 -18.45 2.20
C GLY A 162 7.33 -18.61 1.88
N LYS A 163 6.61 -17.51 1.63
CA LYS A 163 5.19 -17.54 1.28
C LYS A 163 5.00 -17.48 -0.24
N SER A 164 3.92 -18.07 -0.74
CA SER A 164 3.54 -17.90 -2.16
C SER A 164 3.10 -16.46 -2.43
N SER A 165 2.94 -16.10 -3.71
CA SER A 165 2.46 -14.77 -4.11
C SER A 165 1.12 -14.43 -3.47
N ASP A 166 0.15 -15.35 -3.51
CA ASP A 166 -1.19 -15.09 -2.98
C ASP A 166 -1.23 -15.06 -1.46
N GLN A 167 -0.44 -15.92 -0.80
CA GLN A 167 -0.27 -15.86 0.65
C GLN A 167 0.38 -14.54 1.09
N SER A 168 1.38 -14.06 0.33
CA SER A 168 2.03 -12.78 0.60
C SER A 168 1.04 -11.62 0.46
N LYS A 169 0.20 -11.61 -0.58
CA LYS A 169 -0.85 -10.60 -0.75
C LYS A 169 -1.85 -10.59 0.42
N ALA A 170 -2.28 -11.76 0.88
CA ALA A 170 -3.19 -11.89 2.02
C ALA A 170 -2.55 -11.32 3.29
N ILE A 171 -1.32 -11.73 3.61
CA ILE A 171 -0.57 -11.23 4.77
C ILE A 171 -0.38 -9.71 4.73
N ILE A 172 -0.04 -9.17 3.56
CA ILE A 172 0.09 -7.72 3.36
C ILE A 172 -1.26 -7.03 3.57
N GLY A 173 -2.34 -7.59 3.01
CA GLY A 173 -3.70 -7.07 3.18
C GLY A 173 -4.11 -7.01 4.65
N ASP A 174 -3.88 -8.07 5.41
CA ASP A 174 -4.21 -8.15 6.84
C ASP A 174 -3.39 -7.17 7.68
N ALA A 175 -2.09 -7.05 7.41
CA ALA A 175 -1.24 -6.08 8.10
C ALA A 175 -1.64 -4.64 7.81
N VAL A 176 -1.99 -4.32 6.56
CA VAL A 176 -2.48 -2.98 6.22
C VAL A 176 -3.85 -2.73 6.85
N LYS A 177 -4.73 -3.73 6.94
CA LYS A 177 -5.99 -3.60 7.68
C LYS A 177 -5.75 -3.22 9.14
N MET A 178 -4.85 -3.94 9.83
CA MET A 178 -4.45 -3.60 11.21
C MET A 178 -3.86 -2.19 11.32
N LEU A 179 -3.09 -1.74 10.32
CA LEU A 179 -2.58 -0.36 10.28
C LEU A 179 -3.72 0.64 10.17
N MET A 180 -4.68 0.40 9.27
CA MET A 180 -5.82 1.29 9.07
C MET A 180 -6.70 1.35 10.33
N ASP A 181 -6.90 0.23 11.01
CA ASP A 181 -7.61 0.19 12.30
C ASP A 181 -6.90 1.05 13.36
N PHE A 182 -5.56 1.02 13.40
CA PHE A 182 -4.78 1.89 14.28
C PHE A 182 -4.85 3.38 13.91
N VAL A 183 -4.97 3.70 12.62
CA VAL A 183 -5.05 5.09 12.12
C VAL A 183 -6.47 5.65 12.26
N HIS A 184 -7.49 4.78 12.24
CA HIS A 184 -8.89 5.15 12.29
C HIS A 184 -9.21 6.04 13.50
N GLY A 185 -10.02 7.08 13.28
CA GLY A 185 -10.43 8.03 14.33
C GLY A 185 -9.37 9.02 14.79
N LYS A 186 -8.10 8.87 14.41
CA LYS A 186 -7.02 9.78 14.87
C LYS A 186 -6.93 11.09 14.10
N GLN A 187 -7.49 11.16 12.90
CA GLN A 187 -7.45 12.35 12.03
C GLN A 187 -6.03 12.88 11.77
N LYS A 188 -5.05 11.97 11.70
CA LYS A 188 -3.64 12.28 11.43
C LYS A 188 -3.21 11.72 10.08
N PRO A 189 -2.36 12.44 9.33
CA PRO A 189 -1.78 11.89 8.10
C PRO A 189 -0.88 10.69 8.40
N VAL A 190 -0.83 9.76 7.46
CA VAL A 190 0.14 8.66 7.44
C VAL A 190 1.35 9.10 6.65
N VAL A 191 2.55 8.88 7.20
CA VAL A 191 3.82 9.29 6.58
C VAL A 191 4.64 8.05 6.26
N LEU A 192 5.04 7.94 5.00
CA LEU A 192 5.79 6.83 4.44
C LEU A 192 7.10 7.33 3.83
N GLU A 193 8.09 6.46 3.77
CA GLU A 193 9.30 6.76 3.00
C GLU A 193 9.03 6.68 1.50
N LEU A 194 9.60 7.64 0.76
CA LEU A 194 9.63 7.64 -0.69
C LEU A 194 10.60 6.57 -1.17
N LEU A 195 10.11 5.67 -2.03
CA LEU A 195 10.93 4.63 -2.63
C LEU A 195 11.81 5.21 -3.75
N ASP A 196 13.14 5.23 -3.56
CA ASP A 196 14.10 5.43 -4.65
C ASP A 196 14.59 4.08 -5.19
N PHE A 197 14.12 3.74 -6.39
CA PHE A 197 14.46 2.49 -7.10
C PHE A 197 15.96 2.35 -7.39
N ARG A 198 16.68 3.46 -7.63
CA ARG A 198 18.09 3.43 -8.03
C ARG A 198 18.96 3.08 -6.83
N THR A 199 18.68 3.73 -5.69
CA THR A 199 19.44 3.55 -4.46
C THR A 199 19.23 2.15 -3.86
N LYS A 200 18.00 1.63 -3.89
CA LYS A 200 17.72 0.29 -3.35
C LYS A 200 18.36 -0.80 -4.20
N LYS A 201 18.29 -0.69 -5.54
CA LYS A 201 18.94 -1.64 -6.45
C LYS A 201 20.46 -1.66 -6.26
N ALA A 202 21.11 -0.49 -6.22
CA ALA A 202 22.56 -0.38 -5.98
C ALA A 202 22.99 -0.94 -4.61
N ASN A 203 22.19 -0.74 -3.55
CA ASN A 203 22.47 -1.30 -2.22
C ASN A 203 22.28 -2.82 -2.14
N LEU A 204 21.52 -3.42 -3.07
CA LEU A 204 21.28 -4.87 -3.16
C LEU A 204 22.36 -5.59 -3.97
N GLU A 205 23.00 -4.90 -4.93
CA GLU A 205 24.06 -5.44 -5.80
C GLU A 205 25.31 -5.92 -5.01
N GLY A 206 25.47 -5.50 -3.75
CA GLY A 206 26.54 -5.95 -2.85
C GLY A 206 26.12 -6.86 -1.69
N GLN A 207 24.85 -7.29 -1.61
CA GLN A 207 24.34 -8.14 -0.53
C GLN A 207 24.15 -9.59 -0.99
N SER A 208 24.24 -10.55 -0.06
CA SER A 208 24.07 -11.97 -0.39
C SER A 208 22.73 -12.24 -1.09
N ALA A 209 22.71 -13.18 -2.03
CA ALA A 209 21.53 -13.53 -2.83
C ALA A 209 20.27 -13.84 -1.98
N LYS A 210 20.46 -14.28 -0.73
CA LYS A 210 19.40 -14.50 0.26
C LYS A 210 18.78 -13.19 0.74
N ARG A 211 19.60 -12.21 1.13
CA ARG A 211 19.15 -10.90 1.61
C ARG A 211 18.56 -10.03 0.49
N ALA A 212 19.07 -10.20 -0.74
CA ALA A 212 18.52 -9.56 -1.93
C ALA A 212 17.12 -10.07 -2.32
N ARG A 213 16.80 -11.34 -2.04
CA ARG A 213 15.48 -11.94 -2.25
C ARG A 213 14.48 -11.63 -1.14
N GLN A 214 14.96 -11.51 0.11
CA GLN A 214 14.14 -11.31 1.30
C GLN A 214 13.43 -9.95 1.37
N LEU A 215 14.02 -8.93 0.75
CA LEU A 215 13.42 -7.61 0.59
C LEU A 215 13.30 -7.27 -0.90
N SER A 216 12.68 -8.16 -1.69
CA SER A 216 12.49 -7.86 -3.10
C SER A 216 11.83 -6.49 -3.21
N SER A 217 12.45 -5.58 -3.97
CA SER A 217 11.96 -4.21 -4.15
C SER A 217 10.47 -4.18 -4.52
N PHE A 218 10.01 -5.26 -5.16
CA PHE A 218 8.63 -5.57 -5.47
C PHE A 218 7.72 -5.74 -4.25
N ALA A 219 8.09 -6.57 -3.25
CA ALA A 219 7.27 -6.77 -2.05
C ALA A 219 7.12 -5.48 -1.25
N TYR A 220 8.23 -4.75 -1.06
CA TYR A 220 8.22 -3.44 -0.41
C TYR A 220 7.32 -2.43 -1.16
N HIS A 221 7.43 -2.38 -2.49
CA HIS A 221 6.58 -1.53 -3.31
C HIS A 221 5.09 -1.90 -3.18
N HIS A 222 4.80 -3.20 -3.19
CA HIS A 222 3.43 -3.69 -3.02
C HIS A 222 2.84 -3.31 -1.66
N ILE A 223 3.61 -3.41 -0.58
CA ILE A 223 3.18 -2.95 0.75
C ILE A 223 2.85 -1.46 0.73
N LEU A 224 3.75 -0.62 0.22
CA LEU A 224 3.52 0.82 0.16
C LEU A 224 2.32 1.18 -0.73
N SER A 225 2.13 0.50 -1.87
CA SER A 225 1.00 0.76 -2.75
C SER A 225 -0.33 0.38 -2.11
N VAL A 226 -0.38 -0.73 -1.39
CA VAL A 226 -1.58 -1.14 -0.63
C VAL A 226 -1.87 -0.15 0.49
N ILE A 227 -0.87 0.32 1.25
CA ILE A 227 -1.07 1.35 2.29
C ILE A 227 -1.64 2.64 1.66
N LYS A 228 -1.03 3.13 0.57
CA LYS A 228 -1.47 4.35 -0.12
C LYS A 228 -2.90 4.24 -0.65
N ALA A 229 -3.24 3.11 -1.26
CA ALA A 229 -4.59 2.84 -1.73
C ALA A 229 -5.59 2.86 -0.57
N ARG A 230 -5.29 2.21 0.56
CA ARG A 230 -6.18 2.21 1.73
C ARG A 230 -6.31 3.56 2.42
N CYS A 231 -5.24 4.36 2.44
CA CYS A 231 -5.30 5.75 2.89
C CYS A 231 -6.24 6.57 1.99
N PHE A 232 -6.09 6.44 0.67
CA PHE A 232 -6.94 7.12 -0.32
C PHE A 232 -8.42 6.72 -0.17
N ASP A 233 -8.73 5.42 -0.10
CA ASP A 233 -10.09 4.89 0.10
C ASP A 233 -10.76 5.42 1.39
N SER A 234 -9.95 5.79 2.38
CA SER A 234 -10.38 6.22 3.71
C SER A 234 -10.34 7.74 3.90
N GLY A 235 -9.93 8.52 2.90
CA GLY A 235 -9.77 9.98 3.03
C GLY A 235 -8.65 10.38 4.00
N ILE A 236 -7.61 9.54 4.14
CA ILE A 236 -6.43 9.80 4.96
C ILE A 236 -5.29 10.31 4.06
N GLU A 237 -4.74 11.49 4.36
CA GLU A 237 -3.57 12.01 3.65
C GLU A 237 -2.38 11.06 3.85
N CYS A 238 -1.78 10.61 2.75
CA CYS A 238 -0.52 9.87 2.78
C CYS A 238 0.61 10.76 2.26
N ILE A 239 1.64 10.96 3.07
CA ILE A 239 2.76 11.87 2.78
C ILE A 239 4.01 11.04 2.55
N ASP A 240 4.62 11.21 1.38
CA ASP A 240 5.93 10.62 1.08
C ASP A 240 7.05 11.56 1.55
N VAL A 241 8.04 11.00 2.23
CA VAL A 241 9.23 11.74 2.68
C VAL A 241 10.52 11.07 2.23
N ASN A 242 11.58 11.85 2.04
CA ASN A 242 12.90 11.30 1.75
C ASN A 242 13.30 10.28 2.83
N PRO A 243 13.80 9.06 2.51
CA PRO A 243 14.23 8.06 3.50
C PRO A 243 15.60 8.36 4.14
N ALA A 244 16.33 9.39 3.71
CA ALA A 244 17.71 9.63 4.13
C ALA A 244 17.86 9.68 5.65
N TYR A 245 18.64 8.73 6.18
CA TYR A 245 19.08 8.64 7.57
C TYR A 245 17.97 8.54 8.63
N THR A 246 16.72 8.23 8.27
CA THR A 246 15.58 8.09 9.21
C THR A 246 15.88 7.14 10.36
N SER A 247 16.47 5.97 10.05
CA SER A 247 16.86 4.98 11.07
C SER A 247 17.93 5.54 12.00
N VAL A 248 19.01 6.15 11.48
CA VAL A 248 20.10 6.71 12.30
C VAL A 248 19.58 7.82 13.22
N ILE A 249 18.80 8.75 12.67
CA ILE A 249 18.15 9.82 13.43
C ILE A 249 17.27 9.22 14.53
N GLY A 250 16.46 8.22 14.18
CA GLY A 250 15.55 7.55 15.11
C GLY A 250 16.29 6.97 16.30
N LYS A 251 17.34 6.20 16.03
CA LYS A 251 18.16 5.59 17.06
C LYS A 251 18.84 6.62 17.97
N CYS A 252 19.41 7.69 17.40
CA CYS A 252 20.11 8.71 18.16
C CYS A 252 19.18 9.56 19.05
N LYS A 253 17.98 9.87 18.54
CA LYS A 253 17.10 10.88 19.16
C LYS A 253 15.94 10.32 19.95
N PHE A 254 15.37 9.18 19.52
CA PHE A 254 14.06 8.74 19.99
C PHE A 254 14.08 7.38 20.69
N MET A 255 14.97 6.45 20.28
CA MET A 255 14.97 5.09 20.82
C MET A 255 15.09 5.04 22.35
N ASN A 256 16.22 5.46 22.89
CA ASN A 256 16.46 5.40 24.33
C ASN A 256 15.64 6.43 25.12
N ARG A 257 15.41 7.62 24.55
CA ARG A 257 14.63 8.68 25.20
C ARG A 257 13.17 8.27 25.46
N TYR A 258 12.57 7.53 24.54
CA TYR A 258 11.16 7.15 24.60
C TYR A 258 10.94 5.64 24.76
N GLY A 259 12.00 4.85 24.97
CA GLY A 259 11.90 3.40 25.08
C GLY A 259 11.36 2.71 23.82
N LEU A 260 11.56 3.30 22.65
CA LEU A 260 11.08 2.76 21.37
C LEU A 260 12.04 1.70 20.85
N SER A 261 11.53 0.74 20.08
CA SER A 261 12.41 -0.13 19.28
C SER A 261 13.15 0.67 18.20
N SER A 262 14.24 0.11 17.67
CA SER A 262 14.97 0.67 16.52
C SER A 262 14.05 1.10 15.37
N HIS A 263 13.08 0.26 15.02
CA HIS A 263 12.16 0.48 13.92
C HIS A 263 11.05 1.48 14.26
N GLN A 264 10.52 1.43 15.48
CA GLN A 264 9.55 2.43 15.95
C GLN A 264 10.20 3.82 16.06
N ALA A 265 11.47 3.89 16.43
CA ALA A 265 12.23 5.13 16.46
C ALA A 265 12.46 5.69 15.03
N ALA A 266 12.69 4.81 14.04
CA ALA A 266 12.73 5.21 12.63
C ALA A 266 11.36 5.73 12.16
N ALA A 267 10.27 5.03 12.49
CA ALA A 267 8.91 5.48 12.23
C ALA A 267 8.61 6.85 12.87
N CYS A 268 9.14 7.13 14.06
CA CYS A 268 9.04 8.45 14.69
C CYS A 268 9.75 9.53 13.86
N SER A 269 10.96 9.26 13.35
CA SER A 269 11.66 10.17 12.44
C SER A 269 10.86 10.43 11.16
N ILE A 270 10.26 9.38 10.58
CA ILE A 270 9.42 9.47 9.39
C ILE A 270 8.22 10.40 9.65
N ALA A 271 7.47 10.17 10.74
CA ALA A 271 6.33 10.99 11.15
C ALA A 271 6.72 12.48 11.27
N ARG A 272 7.81 12.75 12.00
CA ARG A 272 8.33 14.11 12.23
C ARG A 272 8.74 14.81 10.94
N ARG A 273 9.31 14.07 10.00
CA ARG A 273 9.69 14.58 8.68
C ARG A 273 8.46 14.98 7.87
N GLY A 274 7.36 14.23 7.94
CA GLY A 274 6.08 14.59 7.34
C GLY A 274 5.48 15.88 7.92
N LEU A 275 5.75 16.14 9.21
CA LEU A 275 5.40 17.39 9.91
C LEU A 275 6.39 18.54 9.67
N ARG A 276 7.44 18.33 8.87
CA ARG A 276 8.51 19.32 8.58
C ARG A 276 9.21 19.84 9.84
N LEU A 277 9.32 19.01 10.87
CA LEU A 277 9.99 19.36 12.12
C LEU A 277 11.51 19.24 11.99
N SER A 278 12.23 20.03 12.79
CA SER A 278 13.69 20.02 12.77
C SER A 278 14.29 18.68 13.21
N GLU A 279 15.26 18.21 12.45
CA GLU A 279 16.07 17.02 12.73
C GLU A 279 17.47 17.36 13.23
N ARG A 280 17.73 18.63 13.59
CA ARG A 280 19.04 19.04 14.14
C ARG A 280 19.39 18.23 15.39
N PRO A 281 20.67 17.86 15.59
CA PRO A 281 21.09 17.21 16.83
C PRO A 281 20.83 18.13 18.02
N ASN A 282 20.44 17.53 19.14
CA ASN A 282 20.20 18.21 20.41
C ASN A 282 21.17 17.67 21.47
N ARG A 283 21.60 18.51 22.41
CA ARG A 283 22.41 18.13 23.58
C ARG A 283 21.73 17.07 24.46
N HIS A 284 20.40 16.98 24.41
CA HIS A 284 19.63 15.96 25.12
C HIS A 284 19.48 14.64 24.35
N ASP A 285 20.06 14.52 23.15
CA ASP A 285 20.05 13.26 22.41
C ASP A 285 20.92 12.22 23.13
N SER A 286 20.50 10.96 23.12
CA SER A 286 21.17 9.90 23.92
C SER A 286 22.63 9.66 23.53
N LEU A 287 23.01 10.06 22.32
CA LEU A 287 24.36 9.95 21.80
C LEU A 287 25.07 11.31 21.65
N ALA A 288 24.58 12.38 22.28
CA ALA A 288 25.11 13.72 22.09
C ALA A 288 26.63 13.83 22.28
N SER A 289 27.22 13.06 23.20
CA SER A 289 28.67 13.01 23.45
C SER A 289 29.47 12.29 22.36
N SER A 290 28.85 11.37 21.62
CA SER A 290 29.47 10.60 20.53
C SER A 290 29.19 11.19 19.15
N LEU A 291 28.30 12.18 19.05
CA LEU A 291 27.98 12.85 17.80
C LEU A 291 29.12 13.84 17.44
N PRO A 292 29.45 13.97 16.14
CA PRO A 292 30.38 15.00 15.70
C PRO A 292 29.84 16.40 16.03
N ALA A 293 30.74 17.38 16.15
CA ALA A 293 30.34 18.77 16.31
C ALA A 293 29.54 19.21 15.08
N TRP A 294 28.33 19.74 15.29
CA TRP A 294 27.48 20.21 14.21
C TRP A 294 27.93 21.58 13.71
N ASN A 295 28.14 21.69 12.39
CA ASN A 295 28.41 22.98 11.76
C ASN A 295 27.09 23.63 11.33
N ARG A 296 26.75 24.80 11.89
CA ARG A 296 25.50 25.51 11.58
C ARG A 296 25.34 25.90 10.10
N ASN A 297 26.45 26.02 9.38
CA ASN A 297 26.47 26.35 7.95
C ASN A 297 26.27 25.12 7.06
N GLU A 298 26.24 23.91 7.64
CA GLU A 298 26.04 22.67 6.89
C GLU A 298 24.57 22.24 6.89
N HIS A 299 24.13 21.68 5.77
CA HIS A 299 22.79 21.11 5.67
C HIS A 299 22.63 19.95 6.66
N VAL A 300 21.46 19.85 7.29
CA VAL A 300 21.18 18.84 8.35
C VAL A 300 21.43 17.41 7.87
N LEU A 301 21.10 17.08 6.62
CA LEU A 301 21.38 15.74 6.07
C LEU A 301 22.87 15.47 5.84
N SER A 302 23.69 16.50 5.61
CA SER A 302 25.16 16.34 5.51
C SER A 302 25.75 15.99 6.87
N PHE A 303 25.22 16.58 7.95
CA PHE A 303 25.57 16.18 9.31
C PHE A 303 25.20 14.70 9.55
N TRP A 304 23.95 14.30 9.27
CA TRP A 304 23.50 12.92 9.47
C TRP A 304 24.23 11.90 8.59
N ARG A 305 24.72 12.31 7.41
CA ARG A 305 25.64 11.50 6.61
C ARG A 305 26.92 11.17 7.38
N LYS A 306 27.57 12.18 7.98
CA LYS A 306 28.80 11.99 8.78
C LYS A 306 28.54 11.08 9.98
N VAL A 307 27.40 11.28 10.64
CA VAL A 307 26.95 10.43 11.76
C VAL A 307 26.77 8.98 11.31
N ALA A 308 26.11 8.77 10.17
CA ALA A 308 25.87 7.44 9.62
C ALA A 308 27.16 6.71 9.22
N THR A 309 28.22 7.41 8.86
CA THR A 309 29.53 6.83 8.51
C THR A 309 30.51 6.74 9.69
N SER A 310 30.16 7.30 10.86
CA SER A 310 31.07 7.36 12.00
C SER A 310 31.13 6.02 12.74
N LYS A 311 32.35 5.44 12.81
CA LYS A 311 32.60 4.19 13.56
C LYS A 311 32.24 4.33 15.04
N THR A 312 32.59 5.45 15.66
CA THR A 312 32.27 5.73 17.07
C THR A 312 30.76 5.72 17.31
N VAL A 313 30.00 6.36 16.42
CA VAL A 313 28.54 6.37 16.51
C VAL A 313 27.96 4.97 16.27
N HIS A 314 28.49 4.21 15.32
CA HIS A 314 28.06 2.83 15.08
C HIS A 314 28.26 1.93 16.30
N VAL A 315 29.41 2.03 16.98
CA VAL A 315 29.66 1.30 18.23
C VAL A 315 28.70 1.75 19.33
N ALA A 316 28.48 3.05 19.48
CA ALA A 316 27.54 3.54 20.49
C ALA A 316 26.08 3.11 20.20
N LEU A 317 25.67 3.11 18.92
CA LEU A 317 24.36 2.65 18.47
C LEU A 317 24.16 1.14 18.68
N SER A 318 25.20 0.32 18.48
CA SER A 318 25.11 -1.13 18.71
C SER A 318 24.97 -1.46 20.19
N LEU A 319 25.66 -0.72 21.07
CA LEU A 319 25.51 -0.84 22.53
C LEU A 319 24.10 -0.48 23.02
N LEU A 320 23.47 0.54 22.41
CA LEU A 320 22.08 0.93 22.70
C LEU A 320 21.05 -0.10 22.19
N SER A 321 21.40 -0.87 21.17
CA SER A 321 20.50 -1.87 20.58
C SER A 321 20.58 -3.24 21.29
N ASN A 322 21.45 -3.39 22.29
CA ASN A 322 21.72 -4.67 22.95
C ASN A 322 20.83 -4.82 24.20
N PRO A 323 19.95 -5.84 24.29
CA PRO A 323 18.98 -5.96 25.39
C PRO A 323 19.61 -6.04 26.78
N GLN A 324 20.83 -6.57 26.89
CA GLN A 324 21.50 -6.84 28.16
C GLN A 324 22.10 -5.59 28.86
N SER A 325 22.18 -4.44 28.18
CA SER A 325 22.67 -3.18 28.81
C SER A 325 21.55 -2.33 29.43
N SER A 326 20.28 -2.70 29.22
CA SER A 326 19.13 -2.00 29.80
C SER A 326 18.88 -2.46 31.24
N GLY A 327 19.73 -1.98 32.16
CA GLY A 327 19.46 -2.05 33.59
C GLY A 327 18.05 -1.49 33.86
N ALA A 328 17.24 -2.27 34.59
CA ALA A 328 15.84 -2.03 34.92
C ALA A 328 15.50 -0.54 35.12
N ARG A 329 15.05 0.13 34.06
CA ARG A 329 14.36 1.41 34.16
C ARG A 329 12.89 1.13 33.90
N LYS A 330 12.07 1.33 34.94
CA LYS A 330 10.62 1.26 34.84
C LYS A 330 10.18 2.08 33.62
N PRO A 331 9.30 1.54 32.75
CA PRO A 331 8.71 2.36 31.71
C PRO A 331 8.09 3.58 32.38
N ALA A 332 8.40 4.78 31.87
CA ALA A 332 7.65 5.96 32.25
C ALA A 332 6.18 5.62 32.01
N ILE A 333 5.36 5.76 33.05
CA ILE A 333 3.93 5.47 33.03
C ILE A 333 3.34 6.20 31.82
N VAL A 334 3.00 5.44 30.78
CA VAL A 334 2.10 5.89 29.73
C VAL A 334 0.80 6.17 30.46
N MET A 335 0.43 7.45 30.52
CA MET A 335 -0.79 7.91 31.15
C MET A 335 -1.96 7.23 30.43
N GLN A 336 -2.49 6.17 31.05
CA GLN A 336 -3.70 5.50 30.60
C GLN A 336 -4.81 6.55 30.63
N ALA A 337 -5.42 6.80 29.47
CA ALA A 337 -6.67 7.53 29.40
C ALA A 337 -7.69 6.77 30.25
N ARG A 338 -8.29 7.47 31.22
CA ARG A 338 -9.42 6.98 32.02
C ARG A 338 -10.58 6.68 31.06
N ASN A 339 -10.91 5.41 30.90
CA ASN A 339 -12.18 4.97 30.33
C ASN A 339 -13.24 5.00 31.43
N ASP A 340 -13.85 6.16 31.65
CA ASP A 340 -15.12 6.27 32.36
C ASP A 340 -16.23 6.44 31.31
N MET A 341 -16.79 5.34 30.83
CA MET A 341 -18.19 5.28 30.40
C MET A 341 -18.68 3.83 30.44
N ALA A 342 -19.32 3.49 31.55
CA ALA A 342 -20.16 2.31 31.67
C ALA A 342 -21.40 2.49 30.77
N GLY A 343 -21.49 1.68 29.71
CA GLY A 343 -22.67 1.51 28.87
C GLY A 343 -23.00 0.02 28.78
N LYS A 344 -24.19 -0.35 29.25
CA LYS A 344 -24.71 -1.73 29.37
C LYS A 344 -24.68 -2.52 28.04
N PRO A 345 -24.51 -3.85 28.09
CA PRO A 345 -24.53 -4.69 26.90
C PRO A 345 -25.97 -4.88 26.38
N CYS A 346 -26.21 -4.51 25.12
CA CYS A 346 -27.39 -4.99 24.38
C CYS A 346 -27.01 -6.23 23.58
N HIS A 347 -27.69 -7.33 23.89
CA HIS A 347 -27.70 -8.56 23.11
C HIS A 347 -28.09 -8.29 21.65
N VAL A 348 -27.27 -8.73 20.70
CA VAL A 348 -27.71 -8.95 19.32
C VAL A 348 -27.27 -10.35 18.88
N SER A 349 -28.28 -11.10 18.47
CA SER A 349 -28.30 -12.48 17.97
C SER A 349 -27.21 -12.77 16.94
N GLN A 350 -26.47 -13.84 17.17
CA GLN A 350 -25.78 -14.59 16.12
C GLN A 350 -26.84 -15.16 15.16
N LYS A 351 -26.68 -14.90 13.86
CA LYS A 351 -27.37 -15.64 12.79
C LYS A 351 -26.32 -16.08 11.77
N ASN A 352 -26.14 -17.40 11.79
CA ASN A 352 -25.55 -18.32 10.82
C ASN A 352 -25.27 -17.75 9.41
N CYS A 353 -24.00 -17.83 8.98
CA CYS A 353 -23.63 -17.89 7.57
C CYS A 353 -23.75 -19.35 7.10
N SER A 354 -24.70 -19.65 6.23
CA SER A 354 -24.77 -20.92 5.51
C SER A 354 -24.21 -20.75 4.10
N SER A 355 -23.35 -21.71 3.72
CA SER A 355 -22.84 -21.95 2.37
C SER A 355 -23.99 -22.21 1.39
N GLY A 356 -23.93 -21.60 0.20
CA GLY A 356 -24.83 -21.90 -0.92
C GLY A 356 -24.01 -22.30 -2.15
N GLU A 357 -24.23 -23.52 -2.61
CA GLU A 357 -23.75 -24.06 -3.89
C GLU A 357 -24.53 -23.45 -5.06
N ILE A 358 -23.87 -23.31 -6.21
CA ILE A 358 -24.50 -22.97 -7.49
C ILE A 358 -24.66 -24.27 -8.27
N LEU A 359 -25.89 -24.61 -8.64
CA LEU A 359 -26.22 -25.63 -9.63
C LEU A 359 -26.49 -24.96 -10.98
N ALA A 360 -25.77 -25.47 -11.99
CA ALA A 360 -25.94 -25.41 -13.45
C ALA A 360 -26.07 -24.03 -14.12
#